data_AF-A0A6D2KM26-F1
#
_entry.id   AF-A0A6D2KM26-F1
#
_cell.length_a   1.000
_cell.length_b   1.000
_cell.length_c   1.000
_cell.angle_alpha   90.00
_cell.angle_beta   90.00
_cell.angle_gamma   90.00
#
_symmetry.space_group_name_H-M   'P 1'
#
loop_
_entity.id
_entity.type
_entity.pdbx_description
1 polymer ?
#
loop_
_entity_poly.entity_id
_entity_poly.type
_entity_poly.pdbx_seq_one_letter_code
_entity_poly.pdbx_strand_id
1 'polypeptide(L)'
;MRPMSEYIEKAQTLSVKCLKLQDDIHSLEVDISKLKDLGVPIYKQEQAIKTIQVEHDKIFGMIKDALNQLGITDVSVLPEEMIRVFQNLSLAPTNNVLQEPQMQTEQGLGKHGSLPMQMQQGLGQQGLGQRPF
;
A
#
# COMPACT_ATOMS: atom_id res chain seq x y z
N MET A 1 -13.52 9.08 4.16
CA MET A 1 -12.50 8.01 4.22
C MET A 1 -11.20 8.62 3.72
N ARG A 2 -10.10 8.57 4.48
CA ARG A 2 -8.82 9.13 4.01
C ARG A 2 -8.22 8.22 2.92
N PRO A 3 -7.55 8.77 1.90
CA PRO A 3 -6.86 7.99 0.88
C PRO A 3 -5.73 7.16 1.50
N MET A 4 -5.54 5.95 0.96
CA MET A 4 -4.50 4.99 1.37
C MET A 4 -3.09 5.62 1.40
N SER A 5 -2.81 6.53 0.47
CA SER A 5 -1.52 7.24 0.38
C SER A 5 -1.20 8.07 1.62
N GLU A 6 -2.19 8.74 2.23
CA GLU A 6 -2.00 9.52 3.45
C GLU A 6 -1.61 8.65 4.64
N TYR A 7 -2.16 7.43 4.72
CA TYR A 7 -1.81 6.47 5.77
C TYR A 7 -0.38 5.94 5.62
N ILE A 8 0.02 5.65 4.37
CA ILE A 8 1.37 5.18 4.04
C ILE A 8 2.40 6.28 4.35
N GLU A 9 2.17 7.52 3.90
CA GLU A 9 3.08 8.65 4.15
C GLU A 9 3.22 8.95 5.65
N LYS A 10 2.11 8.95 6.39
CA LYS A 10 2.12 9.15 7.84
C LYS A 10 2.92 8.05 8.54
N ALA A 11 2.70 6.79 8.17
CA ALA A 11 3.40 5.67 8.80
C ALA A 11 4.89 5.65 8.47
N GLN A 12 5.28 6.00 7.24
CA GLN A 12 6.69 6.21 6.85
C GLN A 12 7.33 7.32 7.69
N THR A 13 6.68 8.47 7.79
CA THR A 13 7.19 9.61 8.57
C THR A 13 7.40 9.24 10.04
N LEU A 14 6.43 8.54 10.63
CA LEU A 14 6.56 8.06 12.01
C LEU A 14 7.67 7.02 12.17
N SER A 15 7.84 6.13 11.19
CA SER A 15 8.91 5.11 11.22
C SER A 15 10.30 5.74 11.19
N VAL A 16 10.51 6.76 10.35
CA VAL A 16 11.78 7.53 10.30
C VAL A 16 12.05 8.23 11.63
N LYS A 17 11.01 8.84 12.24
CA LYS A 17 11.15 9.45 13.57
C LYS A 17 11.52 8.42 14.64
N CYS A 18 10.92 7.24 14.59
CA CYS A 18 11.18 6.14 15.51
C CYS A 18 12.66 5.71 15.47
N LEU A 19 13.23 5.55 14.27
CA LEU A 19 14.66 5.26 14.11
C LEU A 19 15.55 6.37 14.65
N LYS A 20 15.22 7.63 14.35
CA LYS A 20 16.01 8.76 14.84
C LYS A 20 16.05 8.82 16.37
N LEU A 21 14.93 8.54 17.04
CA LEU A 21 14.92 8.47 18.52
C LEU A 21 15.74 7.29 19.05
N GLN A 22 15.83 6.17 18.32
CA GLN A 22 16.74 5.06 18.70
C GLN A 22 18.20 5.48 18.59
N ASP A 23 18.58 6.17 17.51
CA ASP A 23 19.93 6.72 17.35
C ASP A 23 20.27 7.72 18.47
N ASP A 24 19.32 8.60 18.81
CA ASP A 24 19.49 9.59 19.89
C ASP A 24 19.66 8.90 21.26
N ILE A 25 18.88 7.86 21.56
CA ILE A 25 19.05 7.04 22.78
C ILE A 25 20.45 6.42 22.79
N HIS A 26 20.85 5.76 21.71
CA HIS A 26 22.15 5.08 21.63
C HIS A 26 23.31 6.05 21.82
N SER A 27 23.25 7.23 21.20
CA SER A 27 24.25 8.29 21.38
C SER A 27 24.32 8.75 22.84
N LEU A 28 23.18 8.95 23.49
CA LEU A 28 23.12 9.37 24.90
C LEU A 28 23.65 8.28 25.84
N GLU A 29 23.37 7.01 25.59
CA GLU A 29 23.92 5.89 26.37
C GLU A 29 25.45 5.85 26.30
N VAL A 30 26.01 6.05 25.11
CA VAL A 30 27.47 6.15 24.90
C VAL A 30 28.04 7.33 25.68
N ASP A 31 27.40 8.50 25.64
CA ASP A 31 27.88 9.67 26.38
C ASP A 31 27.73 9.52 27.90
N ILE A 32 26.67 8.89 28.37
CA ILE A 32 26.51 8.51 29.78
C ILE A 32 27.64 7.59 30.22
N SER A 33 27.98 6.59 29.41
CA SER A 33 29.09 5.68 29.72
C SER A 33 30.40 6.45 29.91
N LYS A 34 30.73 7.36 28.99
CA LYS A 34 31.94 8.21 29.10
C LYS A 34 31.89 9.10 30.35
N LEU A 35 30.75 9.73 30.64
CA LEU A 35 30.60 10.61 31.80
C LEU A 35 30.68 9.84 33.12
N LYS A 36 30.16 8.62 33.16
CA LYS A 36 30.25 7.71 34.30
C LYS A 36 31.70 7.32 34.60
N ASP A 37 32.48 7.02 33.56
CA ASP A 37 33.91 6.74 33.69
C ASP A 37 34.69 7.94 34.25
N LEU A 38 34.23 9.15 33.96
CA LEU A 38 34.79 10.41 34.47
C LEU A 38 34.24 10.82 35.85
N GLY A 39 33.32 10.04 36.44
CA GLY A 39 32.69 10.36 37.73
C GLY A 39 31.75 11.57 37.70
N VAL A 40 31.30 11.99 36.52
CA VAL A 40 30.39 13.13 36.35
C VAL A 40 28.96 12.68 36.67
N PRO A 41 28.17 13.47 37.43
CA PRO A 41 26.75 13.15 37.66
C PRO A 41 25.94 13.09 36.35
N ILE A 42 25.27 11.96 36.12
CA ILE A 42 24.54 11.65 34.86
C ILE A 42 23.00 11.72 34.97
N TYR A 43 22.46 12.16 36.11
CA TYR A 43 21.01 12.15 36.38
C TYR A 43 20.17 12.85 35.29
N LYS A 44 20.67 13.96 34.72
CA LYS A 44 19.95 14.70 33.68
C LYS A 44 19.87 13.91 32.37
N GLN A 45 20.96 13.23 32.00
CA GLN A 45 21.06 12.41 30.80
C GLN A 45 20.18 11.16 30.94
N GLU A 46 20.15 10.52 32.11
CA GLU A 46 19.26 9.40 32.39
C GLU A 46 17.77 9.80 32.29
N GLN A 47 17.40 10.99 32.77
CA GLN A 47 16.05 11.52 32.60
C GLN A 47 15.72 11.86 31.14
N ALA A 48 16.70 12.35 30.37
CA ALA A 48 16.53 12.59 28.94
C ALA A 48 16.26 11.29 28.19
N ILE A 49 17.03 10.22 28.45
CA ILE A 49 16.78 8.88 27.87
C ILE A 49 15.36 8.40 28.18
N LYS A 50 14.93 8.48 29.45
CA LYS A 50 13.56 8.07 29.83
C LYS A 50 12.49 8.86 29.07
N THR A 51 12.71 10.15 28.87
CA THR A 51 11.78 11.01 28.12
C THR A 51 11.71 10.59 26.65
N ILE A 52 12.87 10.32 26.04
CA ILE A 52 12.97 9.88 24.64
C ILE A 52 12.37 8.48 24.46
N GLN A 53 12.56 7.56 25.42
CA GLN A 53 11.95 6.23 25.41
C GLN A 53 10.41 6.30 25.44
N VAL A 54 9.83 7.18 26.26
CA VAL A 54 8.38 7.39 26.29
C VAL A 54 7.86 7.94 24.95
N GLU A 55 8.62 8.83 24.30
CA GLU A 55 8.25 9.33 22.98
C GLU A 55 8.38 8.25 21.89
N HIS A 56 9.43 7.44 21.95
CA HIS A 56 9.65 6.29 21.08
C HIS A 56 8.47 5.31 21.17
N ASP A 57 8.08 4.89 22.37
CA ASP A 57 6.95 3.99 22.61
C ASP A 57 5.64 4.57 22.06
N LYS A 58 5.41 5.88 22.26
CA LYS A 58 4.23 6.57 21.73
C LYS A 58 4.20 6.55 20.21
N ILE A 59 5.31 6.89 19.56
CA ILE A 59 5.42 6.87 18.10
C ILE A 59 5.23 5.44 17.59
N PHE A 60 5.83 4.46 18.25
CA PHE A 60 5.68 3.05 17.89
C PHE A 60 4.22 2.59 17.98
N GLY A 61 3.49 2.99 19.02
CA GLY A 61 2.04 2.78 19.14
C GLY A 61 1.26 3.42 17.98
N MET A 62 1.58 4.67 17.63
CA MET A 62 0.93 5.35 16.50
C MET A 62 1.19 4.67 15.14
N ILE A 63 2.34 4.03 14.97
CA ILE A 63 2.63 3.25 13.75
C ILE A 63 1.81 1.96 13.73
N LYS A 64 1.73 1.24 14.85
CA LYS A 64 0.86 0.05 14.95
C LYS A 64 -0.59 0.38 14.61
N ASP A 65 -1.11 1.50 15.11
CA ASP A 65 -2.46 1.95 14.80
C ASP A 65 -2.65 2.30 13.32
N ALA A 66 -1.61 2.85 12.67
CA ALA A 66 -1.64 3.12 11.24
C ALA A 66 -1.63 1.83 10.40
N LEU A 67 -0.83 0.84 10.80
CA LEU A 67 -0.78 -0.48 10.16
C LEU A 67 -2.09 -1.26 10.31
N ASN A 68 -2.67 -1.24 11.51
CA ASN A 68 -3.97 -1.86 11.78
C ASN A 68 -5.07 -1.27 10.88
N GLN A 69 -5.04 0.03 10.61
CA GLN A 69 -5.98 0.69 9.68
C GLN A 69 -5.81 0.24 8.22
N LEU A 70 -4.62 -0.26 7.87
CA LEU A 70 -4.33 -0.83 6.56
C LEU A 70 -4.60 -2.35 6.49
N GLY A 71 -5.12 -2.94 7.56
CA GLY A 71 -5.37 -4.38 7.66
C GLY A 71 -4.11 -5.22 7.89
N ILE A 72 -3.00 -4.59 8.27
CA ILE A 72 -1.72 -5.27 8.50
C ILE A 72 -1.56 -5.52 10.01
N THR A 73 -1.92 -6.73 10.46
CA THR A 73 -2.02 -7.07 11.90
C THR A 73 -0.86 -7.90 12.44
N ASP A 74 -0.07 -8.54 11.57
CA ASP A 74 0.98 -9.50 11.96
C ASP A 74 2.39 -8.90 11.82
N VAL A 75 2.54 -7.68 12.34
CA VAL A 75 3.75 -6.89 12.17
C VAL A 75 4.46 -6.93 13.51
N SER A 76 5.33 -7.93 13.73
CA SER A 76 6.37 -7.94 14.79
C SER A 76 7.46 -6.89 14.53
N VAL A 77 7.03 -5.79 13.92
CA VAL A 77 7.72 -4.95 12.95
C VAL A 77 8.88 -4.18 13.56
N LEU A 78 10.16 -4.49 13.38
CA LEU A 78 11.16 -3.50 13.79
C LEU A 78 10.98 -2.21 12.95
N PRO A 79 11.25 -1.00 13.46
CA PRO A 79 11.03 0.23 12.70
C PRO A 79 11.69 0.24 11.31
N GLU A 80 12.88 -0.38 11.13
CA GLU A 80 13.53 -0.53 9.82
C GLU A 80 12.72 -1.40 8.85
N GLU A 81 12.08 -2.40 9.41
CA GLU A 81 11.35 -3.44 8.71
C GLU A 81 9.98 -2.90 8.27
N MET A 82 9.40 -1.96 9.03
CA MET A 82 8.21 -1.20 8.63
C MET A 82 8.50 -0.28 7.44
N ILE A 83 9.64 0.43 7.45
CA ILE A 83 10.05 1.27 6.32
C ILE A 83 10.11 0.45 5.03
N ARG A 84 10.66 -0.78 5.09
CA ARG A 84 10.69 -1.69 3.94
C ARG A 84 9.30 -2.11 3.46
N VAL A 85 8.39 -2.47 4.38
CA VAL A 85 6.99 -2.80 4.04
C VAL A 85 6.33 -1.63 3.32
N PHE A 86 6.49 -0.40 3.81
CA PHE A 86 5.88 0.78 3.18
C PHE A 86 6.54 1.16 1.85
N GLN A 87 7.85 1.00 1.71
CA GLN A 87 8.52 1.19 0.41
C GLN A 87 7.98 0.21 -0.62
N ASN A 88 7.79 -1.06 -0.27
CA ASN A 88 7.20 -2.07 -1.16
C ASN A 88 5.73 -1.73 -1.51
N LEU A 89 4.93 -1.27 -0.56
CA LEU A 89 3.54 -0.85 -0.79
C LEU A 89 3.45 0.40 -1.69
N SER A 90 4.39 1.33 -1.56
CA SER A 90 4.47 2.53 -2.40
C SER A 90 4.99 2.24 -3.81
N LEU A 91 5.74 1.14 -3.99
CA LEU A 91 6.31 0.69 -5.27
C LEU A 91 5.40 -0.28 -6.02
N ALA A 92 4.42 -0.90 -5.36
CA ALA A 92 3.39 -1.65 -6.05
C ALA A 92 2.68 -0.67 -7.00
N PRO A 93 2.70 -0.91 -8.33
CA PRO A 93 1.93 -0.07 -9.23
C PRO A 93 0.48 -0.15 -8.76
N THR A 94 -0.15 1.00 -8.57
CA THR A 94 -1.56 1.17 -8.21
C THR A 94 -2.45 0.64 -9.33
N ASN A 95 -2.34 -0.64 -9.68
CA ASN A 95 -3.27 -1.38 -10.53
C ASN A 95 -4.47 -1.80 -9.66
N ASN A 96 -5.13 -0.82 -9.05
CA ASN A 96 -6.54 -0.94 -8.76
C ASN A 96 -7.29 -0.27 -9.92
N VAL A 97 -7.20 -0.89 -11.11
CA VAL A 97 -8.39 -0.98 -11.93
C VAL A 97 -9.31 -1.90 -11.16
N LEU A 98 -10.30 -1.27 -10.53
CA LEU A 98 -11.57 -1.83 -10.12
C LEU A 98 -11.86 -3.17 -10.84
N GLN A 99 -11.53 -4.30 -10.21
CA GLN A 99 -12.14 -5.56 -10.62
C GLN A 99 -13.57 -5.53 -10.09
N GLU A 100 -14.44 -4.86 -10.85
CA GLU A 100 -15.86 -5.13 -10.81
C GLU A 100 -16.03 -6.64 -10.98
N PRO A 101 -16.91 -7.30 -10.20
CA PRO A 101 -17.24 -8.68 -10.47
C PRO A 101 -17.90 -8.72 -11.85
N GLN A 102 -17.14 -9.14 -12.88
CA GLN A 102 -17.70 -9.39 -14.20
C GLN A 102 -18.78 -10.46 -14.05
N MET A 103 -20.04 -10.02 -14.04
CA MET A 103 -21.15 -10.88 -14.40
C MET A 103 -20.85 -11.38 -15.82
N GLN A 104 -20.48 -12.65 -15.93
CA GLN A 104 -20.43 -13.39 -17.19
C GLN A 104 -21.78 -13.24 -17.88
N THR A 105 -21.85 -12.36 -18.88
CA THR A 105 -22.82 -12.49 -19.95
C THR A 105 -22.04 -13.00 -21.15
N GLU A 106 -22.16 -14.30 -21.40
CA GLU A 106 -21.61 -14.95 -22.58
C GLU A 106 -22.19 -14.32 -23.86
N GLN A 107 -21.39 -13.51 -24.56
CA GLN A 107 -21.52 -13.37 -26.02
C GLN A 107 -20.12 -13.47 -26.62
N GLY A 108 -19.80 -14.68 -27.06
CA GLY A 108 -18.54 -15.01 -27.72
C GLY A 108 -18.39 -14.29 -29.06
N LEU A 109 -17.25 -13.62 -29.22
CA LEU A 109 -16.76 -13.16 -30.50
C LEU A 109 -15.45 -13.89 -30.77
N GLY A 110 -15.55 -14.93 -31.60
CA GLY A 110 -14.43 -15.78 -31.95
C GLY A 110 -14.56 -16.34 -33.35
N LYS A 111 -13.63 -15.86 -34.20
CA LYS A 111 -12.99 -16.58 -35.33
C LYS A 111 -13.60 -16.39 -36.73
N HIS A 112 -13.01 -15.41 -37.44
CA HIS A 112 -12.27 -15.61 -38.69
C HIS A 112 -12.85 -16.60 -39.72
N GLY A 113 -13.25 -16.09 -40.90
CA GLY A 113 -13.34 -16.89 -42.14
C GLY A 113 -14.63 -16.71 -42.96
N SER A 114 -14.91 -15.51 -43.46
CA SER A 114 -16.07 -15.28 -44.35
C SER A 114 -15.75 -15.71 -45.79
N LEU A 115 -15.98 -16.99 -46.09
CA LEU A 115 -16.40 -17.44 -47.43
C LEU A 115 -17.93 -17.25 -47.51
N PRO A 116 -18.50 -16.69 -48.60
CA PRO A 116 -19.94 -16.62 -48.74
C PRO A 116 -20.46 -18.01 -49.16
N MET A 117 -20.88 -18.82 -48.19
CA MET A 117 -21.73 -19.98 -48.48
C MET A 117 -23.17 -19.49 -48.64
N GLN A 118 -23.57 -19.30 -49.90
CA GLN A 118 -24.96 -19.22 -50.31
C GLN A 118 -25.60 -20.61 -50.15
N MET A 119 -26.40 -20.80 -49.10
CA MET A 119 -27.55 -21.71 -48.98
C MET A 119 -28.38 -21.16 -47.81
N GLN A 120 -29.71 -21.08 -47.81
CA GLN A 120 -30.71 -21.90 -48.46
C GLN A 120 -32.06 -21.15 -48.37
N GLN A 121 -32.78 -21.12 -49.50
CA GLN A 121 -34.24 -21.28 -49.62
C GLN A 121 -35.13 -20.74 -48.49
N GLY A 122 -35.60 -19.51 -48.70
CA GLY A 122 -36.86 -19.01 -48.14
C GLY A 122 -37.92 -18.97 -49.23
N LEU A 123 -38.92 -19.85 -49.10
CA LEU A 123 -40.13 -19.96 -49.90
C LEU A 123 -40.89 -18.63 -50.01
N GLY A 124 -41.48 -18.35 -51.18
CA GLY A 124 -42.73 -17.59 -51.22
C GLY A 124 -42.85 -16.49 -52.27
N GLN A 125 -43.33 -16.88 -53.45
CA GLN A 125 -44.36 -16.19 -54.24
C GLN A 125 -44.13 -14.75 -54.77
N GLN A 126 -44.04 -14.69 -56.11
CA GLN A 126 -44.83 -13.85 -57.02
C GLN A 126 -44.94 -12.33 -56.78
N GLY A 127 -44.54 -11.56 -57.80
CA GLY A 127 -44.92 -10.15 -57.93
C GLY A 127 -44.38 -9.49 -59.19
N LEU A 128 -45.16 -9.59 -60.28
CA LEU A 128 -44.98 -8.91 -61.57
C LEU A 128 -44.87 -7.39 -61.43
N GLY A 129 -44.07 -6.74 -62.29
CA GLY A 129 -44.32 -5.35 -62.69
C GLY A 129 -43.07 -4.49 -62.81
N GLN A 130 -42.51 -4.35 -64.01
CA GLN A 130 -42.74 -3.20 -64.90
C GLN A 130 -41.65 -2.12 -64.80
N ARG A 131 -40.83 -2.09 -65.87
CA ARG A 131 -40.18 -0.90 -66.43
C ARG A 131 -41.25 0.19 -66.68
N PRO A 132 -40.89 1.48 -66.64
CA PRO A 132 -40.84 2.18 -67.93
C PRO A 132 -39.67 3.17 -68.10
N PHE A 133 -39.29 3.28 -69.38
CA PHE A 133 -38.55 4.30 -70.14
C PHE A 133 -37.38 5.06 -69.50
#